data_AF-A0A1H9AGW1-F1
#
_entry.id   AF-A0A1H9AGW1-F1
#
_cell.length_a   1.000
_cell.length_b   1.000
_cell.length_c   1.000
_cell.angle_alpha   90.00
_cell.angle_beta   90.00
_cell.angle_gamma   90.00
#
_symmetry.space_group_name_H-M   'P 1'
#
loop_
_entity.id
_entity.type
_entity.pdbx_description
1 polymer ?
#
loop_
_entity_poly.entity_id
_entity_poly.type
_entity_poly.pdbx_seq_one_letter_code
_entity_poly.pdbx_strand_id
1 'polypeptide(L)'
;MHNELKKMNRSELIEIIYALQKEERRLKKRINELEEKLEDRRIIIDKAGSIAEASLRLNKIFEDAQKAADDYVLSVKSNYRYRKTGRQDEQDEFE
;
A
#
# COMPACT_ATOMS: atom_id res chain seq x y z
N MET A 1 39.10 35.18 -0.52
CA MET A 1 37.85 35.39 0.26
C MET A 1 38.01 36.14 1.58
N HIS A 2 38.61 35.59 2.65
CA HIS A 2 38.57 36.25 3.98
C HIS A 2 39.30 37.62 4.03
N ASN A 3 40.39 37.75 3.27
CA ASN A 3 41.13 39.02 3.14
C ASN A 3 40.52 40.00 2.13
N GLU A 4 39.63 39.56 1.24
CA GLU A 4 38.98 40.42 0.25
C GLU A 4 37.76 41.10 0.88
N LEU A 5 36.96 40.37 1.66
CA LEU A 5 35.84 40.94 2.42
C LEU A 5 36.30 42.02 3.41
N LYS A 6 37.47 41.87 4.02
CA LYS A 6 38.07 42.87 4.92
C LYS A 6 38.47 44.18 4.22
N LYS A 7 38.67 44.15 2.90
CA LYS A 7 39.06 45.33 2.09
C LYS A 7 37.86 46.02 1.43
N MET A 8 36.67 45.42 1.45
CA MET A 8 35.46 45.98 0.87
C MET A 8 34.92 47.14 1.70
N ASN A 9 34.25 48.08 1.03
CA ASN A 9 33.57 49.17 1.72
C ASN A 9 32.31 48.64 2.45
N ARG A 10 31.86 49.38 3.48
CA ARG A 10 30.73 48.95 4.32
C ARG A 10 29.44 48.71 3.53
N SER A 11 29.24 49.43 2.43
CA SER A 11 28.03 49.32 1.59
C SER A 11 28.01 48.00 0.81
N GLU A 12 29.11 47.65 0.14
CA GLU A 12 29.25 46.39 -0.60
C GLU A 12 29.08 45.18 0.32
N LEU A 13 29.64 45.24 1.53
CA LEU A 13 29.49 44.16 2.50
C LEU A 13 28.03 43.97 2.94
N ILE A 14 27.28 45.06 3.12
CA ILE A 14 25.85 45.02 3.46
C ILE A 14 25.04 44.41 2.31
N GLU A 15 25.32 44.78 1.07
CA GLU A 15 24.64 44.21 -0.11
C GLU A 15 24.88 42.71 -0.24
N ILE A 16 26.12 42.25 -0.04
CA ILE A 16 26.45 40.82 -0.05
C ILE A 16 25.71 40.09 1.07
N ILE A 17 25.72 40.62 2.29
CA ILE A 17 24.99 40.01 3.42
C ILE A 17 23.50 39.91 3.09
N TYR A 18 22.91 40.95 2.51
CA TYR A 18 21.50 40.95 2.13
C TYR A 18 21.19 39.90 1.05
N ALA A 19 22.05 39.78 0.03
CA ALA A 19 21.93 38.78 -1.02
C ALA A 19 22.01 37.35 -0.44
N LEU A 20 22.98 37.10 0.43
CA LEU A 20 23.15 35.82 1.11
C LEU A 20 21.94 35.47 1.98
N GLN A 21 21.40 36.43 2.75
CA GLN A 21 20.18 36.21 3.55
C GLN A 21 18.95 35.92 2.67
N LYS A 22 18.84 36.59 1.53
CA LYS A 22 17.75 36.34 0.58
C LYS A 22 17.86 34.93 -0.01
N GLU A 23 19.07 34.51 -0.36
CA GLU A 23 19.32 33.17 -0.87
C GLU A 23 19.11 32.09 0.19
N GLU A 24 19.57 32.30 1.42
CA GLU A 24 19.34 31.41 2.55
C GLU A 24 17.84 31.20 2.78
N ARG A 25 17.04 32.28 2.78
CA ARG A 25 15.57 32.20 2.90
C ARG A 25 14.95 31.40 1.75
N ARG A 26 15.43 31.61 0.51
CA ARG A 26 14.97 30.86 -0.67
C ARG A 26 15.29 29.38 -0.54
N LEU A 27 16.50 29.03 -0.12
CA LEU A 27 16.94 27.65 0.05
C LEU A 27 16.15 26.96 1.17
N LYS A 28 15.96 27.62 2.31
CA LYS A 28 15.12 27.10 3.41
C LYS A 28 13.69 26.84 2.96
N LYS A 29 13.08 27.77 2.22
CA LYS A 29 11.75 27.55 1.65
C LYS A 29 11.73 26.34 0.72
N ARG A 30 12.76 26.19 -0.12
CA ARG A 30 12.86 25.07 -1.06
C ARG A 30 13.05 23.74 -0.35
N ILE A 31 13.82 23.70 0.73
CA ILE A 31 13.99 22.51 1.57
C ILE A 31 12.64 22.09 2.13
N ASN A 32 11.91 23.01 2.78
CA ASN A 32 10.60 22.70 3.34
C ASN A 32 9.61 22.18 2.28
N GLU A 33 9.55 22.80 1.11
CA GLU A 33 8.71 22.34 -0.01
C GLU A 33 9.09 20.93 -0.52
N LEU A 34 10.38 20.59 -0.48
CA LEU A 34 10.86 19.27 -0.91
C LEU A 34 10.61 18.21 0.16
N GLU A 35 10.78 18.55 1.43
CA GLU A 35 10.47 17.68 2.56
C GLU A 35 8.98 17.33 2.60
N GLU A 36 8.09 18.30 2.40
CA GLU A 36 6.64 18.07 2.32
C GLU A 36 6.30 17.09 1.18
N LYS A 37 6.85 17.30 -0.02
CA LYS A 37 6.64 16.40 -1.16
C LYS A 37 7.20 15.00 -0.94
N LEU A 38 8.31 14.89 -0.21
CA LEU A 38 8.89 13.58 0.14
C LEU A 38 7.99 12.84 1.13
N GLU A 39 7.48 13.53 2.14
CA GLU A 39 6.57 12.95 3.12
C GLU A 39 5.27 12.48 2.46
N ASP A 40 4.66 13.30 1.59
CA ASP A 40 3.48 12.91 0.81
C ASP A 40 3.71 11.63 0.00
N ARG A 41 4.85 11.54 -0.70
CA ARG A 41 5.21 10.35 -1.49
C ARG A 41 5.43 9.14 -0.61
N ARG A 42 6.07 9.31 0.56
CA ARG A 42 6.28 8.25 1.53
C ARG A 42 4.95 7.69 2.03
N ILE A 43 4.02 8.57 2.40
CA ILE A 43 2.66 8.18 2.81
C ILE A 43 1.95 7.37 1.71
N ILE A 44 2.08 7.80 0.44
CA ILE A 44 1.47 7.08 -0.70
C ILE A 44 2.06 5.68 -0.85
N ILE A 45 3.39 5.54 -0.76
CA ILE A 45 4.09 4.26 -0.88
C ILE A 45 3.69 3.31 0.26
N ASP A 46 3.68 3.80 1.50
CA ASP A 46 3.30 3.00 2.67
C ASP A 46 1.85 2.51 2.57
N LYS A 47 0.93 3.39 2.13
CA LYS A 47 -0.46 3.02 1.86
C LYS A 47 -0.59 1.97 0.77
N ALA A 48 0.17 2.09 -0.32
CA ALA A 48 0.14 1.12 -1.41
C ALA A 48 0.61 -0.28 -0.96
N GLY A 49 1.64 -0.35 -0.11
CA GLY A 49 2.08 -1.60 0.52
C GLY A 49 1.00 -2.23 1.39
N SER A 50 0.33 -1.42 2.23
CA SER A 50 -0.79 -1.88 3.07
C SER A 50 -1.97 -2.40 2.24
N ILE A 51 -2.30 -1.74 1.13
CA ILE A 51 -3.38 -2.17 0.22
C ILE A 51 -3.01 -3.46 -0.49
N ALA A 52 -1.77 -3.59 -0.99
CA ALA A 52 -1.30 -4.82 -1.62
C ALA A 52 -1.37 -6.00 -0.64
N GLU A 53 -0.91 -5.79 0.59
CA GLU A 53 -0.98 -6.80 1.65
C GLU A 53 -2.42 -7.18 2.00
N ALA A 54 -3.31 -6.19 2.16
CA ALA A 54 -4.73 -6.42 2.40
C ALA A 54 -5.38 -7.21 1.25
N SER A 55 -5.04 -6.89 0.01
CA SER A 55 -5.55 -7.58 -1.18
C SER A 55 -5.12 -9.05 -1.21
N LEU A 56 -3.86 -9.35 -0.86
CA LEU A 56 -3.37 -10.73 -0.76
C LEU A 56 -4.10 -11.51 0.34
N ARG A 57 -4.34 -10.89 1.51
CA ARG A 57 -5.10 -11.53 2.59
C ARG A 57 -6.55 -11.81 2.19
N LEU A 58 -7.19 -10.89 1.47
CA LEU A 58 -8.55 -11.09 0.97
C LEU A 58 -8.63 -12.24 -0.03
N ASN A 59 -7.68 -12.34 -0.98
CA ASN A 59 -7.64 -13.45 -1.93
C ASN A 59 -7.59 -14.81 -1.21
N LYS A 60 -6.76 -14.93 -0.16
CA LYS A 60 -6.69 -16.16 0.63
C LYS A 60 -8.02 -16.51 1.31
N ILE A 61 -8.71 -15.51 1.87
CA ILE A 61 -10.04 -15.73 2.48
C ILE A 61 -11.05 -16.20 1.43
N PHE A 62 -11.00 -15.66 0.22
CA PHE A 62 -11.88 -16.09 -0.87
C PHE A 62 -11.58 -17.51 -1.35
N GLU A 63 -10.30 -17.89 -1.44
CA GLU A 63 -9.89 -19.27 -1.74
C GLU A 63 -10.41 -20.25 -0.69
N ASP A 64 -10.21 -19.93 0.60
CA ASP A 64 -10.69 -20.76 1.72
C ASP A 64 -12.22 -20.88 1.71
N ALA A 65 -12.93 -19.78 1.44
CA ALA A 65 -14.38 -19.77 1.33
C ALA A 65 -14.87 -20.61 0.15
N GLN A 66 -14.21 -20.55 -1.00
CA GLN A 66 -14.56 -21.35 -2.18
C GLN A 66 -14.36 -22.84 -1.89
N LYS A 67 -13.24 -23.21 -1.26
CA LYS A 67 -12.98 -24.59 -0.84
C LYS A 67 -14.08 -25.11 0.09
N ALA A 68 -14.49 -24.31 1.07
CA ALA A 68 -15.58 -24.69 1.98
C ALA A 68 -16.92 -24.87 1.25
N ALA A 69 -17.22 -24.01 0.26
CA ALA A 69 -18.41 -24.15 -0.57
C ALA A 69 -18.38 -25.42 -1.42
N ASP A 70 -17.24 -25.74 -2.04
CA ASP A 70 -17.05 -26.95 -2.83
C ASP A 70 -17.19 -28.21 -1.96
N ASP A 71 -16.56 -28.20 -0.77
CA ASP A 71 -16.67 -29.28 0.23
C ASP A 71 -18.14 -29.52 0.63
N TYR A 72 -18.92 -28.45 0.82
CA TYR A 72 -20.36 -28.54 1.09
C TYR A 72 -21.15 -29.13 -0.08
N VAL A 73 -20.93 -28.65 -1.30
CA VAL A 73 -21.62 -29.14 -2.51
C VAL A 73 -21.33 -30.64 -2.72
N LEU A 74 -20.09 -31.06 -2.52
CA LEU A 74 -19.69 -32.47 -2.59
C LEU A 74 -20.42 -33.31 -1.54
N SER A 75 -20.48 -32.83 -0.30
CA SER A 75 -21.21 -33.50 0.78
C SER A 75 -22.69 -33.70 0.45
N VAL A 76 -23.37 -32.65 -0.03
CA VAL A 76 -24.79 -32.71 -0.42
C VAL A 76 -25.01 -33.67 -1.59
N LYS A 77 -24.17 -33.61 -2.63
CA LYS A 77 -24.23 -34.54 -3.78
C LYS A 77 -24.01 -35.98 -3.35
N SER A 78 -23.04 -36.22 -2.48
CA SER A 78 -22.74 -37.55 -1.95
C SER A 78 -23.94 -38.12 -1.19
N ASN A 79 -24.52 -37.34 -0.27
CA ASN A 79 -25.72 -37.71 0.48
C ASN A 79 -26.91 -38.04 -0.45
N TYR A 80 -27.11 -37.25 -1.51
CA TYR A 80 -28.13 -37.53 -2.51
C TYR A 80 -27.89 -38.84 -3.26
N ARG A 81 -26.65 -39.13 -3.67
CA ARG A 81 -26.29 -40.38 -4.34
C ARG A 81 -26.55 -41.59 -3.44
N TYR A 82 -26.12 -41.54 -2.17
CA TYR A 82 -26.38 -42.62 -1.21
C TYR A 82 -27.88 -42.90 -1.04
N ARG A 83 -28.72 -41.86 -0.91
CA ARG A 83 -30.18 -42.03 -0.83
C ARG A 83 -30.84 -42.52 -2.12
N LYS A 84 -30.19 -42.36 -3.27
CA LYS A 84 -30.70 -42.87 -4.55
C LYS A 84 -30.36 -44.35 -4.71
N THR A 85 -29.12 -44.74 -4.42
CA THR A 85 -28.67 -46.14 -4.49
C THR A 85 -29.43 -47.01 -3.50
N GLY A 86 -29.57 -46.58 -2.24
CA GLY A 86 -30.34 -47.35 -1.25
C GLY A 86 -31.84 -47.49 -1.56
N ARG A 87 -32.42 -46.64 -2.42
CA ARG A 87 -33.81 -46.82 -2.92
C ARG A 87 -33.92 -47.76 -4.12
N GLN A 88 -32.83 -47.97 -4.86
CA GLN A 88 -32.80 -48.93 -5.96
C GLN A 88 -32.62 -50.34 -5.39
N ASP A 89 -31.76 -50.49 -4.38
CA ASP A 89 -31.54 -51.76 -3.69
C ASP A 89 -32.83 -52.26 -2.99
N GLU A 90 -33.65 -51.36 -2.43
CA GLU A 90 -34.97 -51.68 -1.86
C GLU A 90 -36.06 -52.01 -2.91
N GLN A 91 -35.88 -51.64 -4.19
CA GLN A 91 -36.83 -51.96 -5.25
C GLN A 91 -36.51 -53.30 -5.93
N ASP A 92 -35.23 -53.67 -6.00
CA ASP A 92 -34.76 -54.93 -6.60
C ASP A 92 -34.95 -56.16 -5.68
N GLU A 93 -35.22 -55.97 -4.37
CA GLU A 93 -35.53 -57.07 -3.43
C GLU A 93 -37.00 -57.55 -3.46
N PHE A 94 -37.89 -56.87 -4.20
CA PHE A 94 -39.33 -57.20 -4.28
C PHE A 94 -39.80 -57.72 -5.67
N GLU A 95 -38.90 -57.99 -6.62
CA GLU A 95 -39.17 -58.74 -7.87
C GLU A 95 -38.67 -60.19 -7.79
#